data_AF-A0A7X7HVG7-F1
#
_entry.id   AF-A0A7X7HVG7-F1
#
_cell.length_a   1.000
_cell.length_b   1.000
_cell.length_c   1.000
_cell.angle_alpha   90.00
_cell.angle_beta   90.00
_cell.angle_gamma   90.00
#
_symmetry.space_group_name_H-M   'P 1'
#
loop_
_entity.id
_entity.type
_entity.pdbx_description
1 polymer ?
#
loop_
_entity_poly.entity_id
_entity_poly.type
_entity_poly.pdbx_seq_one_letter_code
_entity_poly.pdbx_strand_id
1 'polypeptide(L)'
;AIEALEWAMHTGVPHVVLADALADAVNSIALVGTQRGVAPADLARQGFPPWKVKKVQAQTRYWSIESLGTALQVVARLNSEVKGMAEDTSYALERAVRQVGALASSA
;
A
#
# COMPACT_ATOMS: atom_id res chain seq x y z
N ALA A 1 -3.61 -4.06 -11.78
CA ALA A 1 -3.93 -3.92 -10.33
C ALA A 1 -5.38 -4.28 -10.05
N ILE A 2 -6.35 -3.60 -10.69
CA ILE A 2 -7.78 -3.90 -10.50
C ILE A 2 -8.13 -5.34 -10.87
N GLU A 3 -7.69 -5.84 -12.02
CA GLU A 3 -7.93 -7.24 -12.39
C GLU A 3 -7.44 -8.24 -11.32
N ALA A 4 -6.24 -8.02 -10.76
CA ALA A 4 -5.70 -8.89 -9.71
C ALA A 4 -6.49 -8.80 -8.40
N LEU A 5 -7.02 -7.61 -8.06
CA LEU A 5 -7.93 -7.43 -6.94
C LEU A 5 -9.24 -8.20 -7.17
N GLU A 6 -9.83 -8.09 -8.36
CA GLU A 6 -11.04 -8.83 -8.74
C GLU A 6 -10.84 -10.33 -8.64
N TRP A 7 -9.74 -10.87 -9.16
CA TRP A 7 -9.39 -12.28 -9.02
C TRP A 7 -9.26 -12.70 -7.55
N ALA A 8 -8.63 -11.87 -6.70
CA ALA A 8 -8.49 -12.18 -5.28
C ALA A 8 -9.85 -12.18 -4.55
N MET A 9 -10.72 -11.22 -4.83
CA MET A 9 -12.08 -11.18 -4.28
C MET A 9 -12.92 -12.36 -4.78
N HIS A 10 -12.84 -12.67 -6.07
CA HIS A 10 -13.57 -13.79 -6.69
C HIS A 10 -13.15 -15.14 -6.10
N THR A 11 -11.87 -15.32 -5.77
CA THR A 11 -11.35 -16.53 -5.12
C THR A 11 -11.59 -16.57 -3.61
N GLY A 12 -12.24 -15.55 -3.03
CA GLY A 12 -12.68 -15.52 -1.64
C GLY A 12 -11.64 -15.00 -0.65
N VAL A 13 -10.63 -14.24 -1.09
CA VAL A 13 -9.69 -13.60 -0.15
C VAL A 13 -10.46 -12.58 0.70
N PRO A 14 -10.35 -12.63 2.05
CA PRO A 14 -11.08 -11.70 2.91
C PRO A 14 -10.71 -10.24 2.65
N HIS A 15 -11.69 -9.34 2.62
CA HIS A 15 -11.47 -7.91 2.35
C HIS A 15 -10.53 -7.23 3.34
N VAL A 16 -10.57 -7.63 4.61
CA VAL A 16 -9.64 -7.12 5.63
C VAL A 16 -8.18 -7.49 5.29
N VAL A 17 -7.94 -8.69 4.76
CA VAL A 17 -6.59 -9.13 4.34
C VAL A 17 -6.09 -8.33 3.14
N LEU A 18 -6.98 -8.01 2.20
CA LEU A 18 -6.64 -7.16 1.05
C LEU A 18 -6.33 -5.71 1.48
N ALA A 19 -7.10 -5.17 2.41
CA ALA A 19 -6.86 -3.85 2.99
C ALA A 19 -5.53 -3.81 3.76
N ASP A 20 -5.24 -4.82 4.57
CA ASP A 20 -3.98 -4.94 5.31
C ASP A 20 -2.79 -5.05 4.35
N ALA A 21 -2.91 -5.81 3.25
CA ALA A 21 -1.86 -5.92 2.25
C ALA A 21 -1.57 -4.59 1.54
N LEU A 22 -2.62 -3.82 1.21
CA LEU A 22 -2.45 -2.48 0.61
C LEU A 22 -1.81 -1.51 1.61
N ALA A 23 -2.25 -1.54 2.88
CA ALA A 23 -1.68 -0.72 3.93
C ALA A 23 -0.21 -1.06 4.21
N ASP A 24 0.15 -2.34 4.27
CA ASP A 24 1.55 -2.80 4.43
C ASP A 24 2.43 -2.32 3.26
N ALA A 25 1.93 -2.37 2.03
CA ALA A 25 2.65 -1.88 0.86
C ALA A 25 2.94 -0.37 0.97
N VAL A 26 1.93 0.45 1.28
CA VAL A 26 2.07 1.90 1.42
C VAL A 26 2.99 2.26 2.60
N ASN A 27 2.80 1.62 3.76
CA ASN A 27 3.66 1.82 4.95
C ASN A 27 5.11 1.44 4.68
N SER A 28 5.34 0.33 3.97
CA SER A 28 6.70 -0.09 3.59
C SER A 28 7.38 0.97 2.71
N ILE A 29 6.65 1.51 1.73
CA ILE A 29 7.16 2.57 0.86
C ILE A 29 7.43 3.84 1.67
N ALA A 30 6.58 4.20 2.62
CA ALA A 30 6.79 5.35 3.50
C ALA A 30 8.04 5.20 4.37
N LEU A 31 8.24 4.03 4.99
CA LEU A 31 9.41 3.78 5.82
C LEU A 31 10.71 3.89 5.02
N VAL A 32 10.76 3.26 3.83
CA VAL A 32 11.98 3.28 3.00
C VAL A 32 12.17 4.62 2.30
N GLY A 33 11.08 5.26 1.86
CA GLY A 33 11.09 6.51 1.09
C GLY A 33 11.49 7.73 1.90
N THR A 34 11.29 7.69 3.23
CA THR A 34 11.74 8.74 4.16
C THR A 34 13.19 8.56 4.61
N GLN A 35 13.74 7.35 4.49
CA GLN A 35 15.14 7.01 4.81
C GLN A 35 16.05 7.04 3.56
N ARG A 36 16.02 8.16 2.82
CA ARG A 36 16.80 8.29 1.58
C ARG A 36 18.31 8.20 1.86
N GLY A 37 19.02 7.39 1.06
CA GLY A 37 20.47 7.21 1.16
C GLY A 37 20.95 6.14 2.15
N VAL A 38 20.03 5.56 2.94
CA VAL A 38 20.36 4.44 3.84
C VAL A 38 20.67 3.17 3.03
N ALA A 39 21.72 2.46 3.40
CA ALA A 39 22.10 1.23 2.70
C ALA A 39 21.04 0.13 2.90
N PRO A 40 20.76 -0.72 1.89
CA PRO A 40 19.78 -1.79 2.01
C PRO A 40 20.02 -2.75 3.20
N ALA A 41 21.29 -2.98 3.56
CA ALA A 41 21.66 -3.78 4.72
C ALA A 41 21.20 -3.16 6.05
N ASP A 42 21.18 -1.83 6.14
CA ASP A 42 20.79 -1.11 7.35
C ASP A 42 19.27 -1.11 7.52
N LEU A 43 18.53 -0.99 6.40
CA LEU A 43 17.08 -1.19 6.39
C LEU A 43 16.72 -2.62 6.80
N ALA A 44 17.50 -3.62 6.37
CA ALA A 44 17.26 -5.01 6.78
C ALA A 44 17.45 -5.24 8.28
N ARG A 45 18.42 -4.53 8.89
CA ARG A 45 18.64 -4.56 10.35
C ARG A 45 17.49 -3.95 11.16
N GLN A 46 16.62 -3.16 10.54
CA GLN A 46 15.41 -2.61 11.16
C GLN A 46 14.21 -3.58 11.10
N GLY A 47 14.43 -4.85 10.72
CA GLY A 47 13.39 -5.88 10.67
C GLY A 47 12.75 -6.07 9.30
N PHE A 48 13.21 -5.35 8.26
CA PHE A 48 12.73 -5.60 6.89
C PHE A 48 13.44 -6.81 6.27
N PRO A 49 12.70 -7.81 5.76
CA PRO A 49 13.34 -8.92 5.04
C PRO A 49 14.18 -8.40 3.87
N PRO A 50 15.42 -8.87 3.67
CA PRO A 50 16.31 -8.37 2.62
C PRO A 50 15.70 -8.42 1.21
N TRP A 51 14.91 -9.46 0.93
CA TRP A 51 14.20 -9.61 -0.34
C TRP A 51 13.13 -8.53 -0.57
N LYS A 52 12.55 -7.99 0.51
CA LYS A 52 11.52 -6.94 0.48
C LYS A 52 12.16 -5.56 0.28
N VAL A 53 13.33 -5.29 0.89
CA VAL A 53 14.02 -3.99 0.85
C VAL A 53 14.22 -3.50 -0.59
N LYS A 54 14.85 -4.31 -1.45
CA LYS A 54 15.15 -3.91 -2.84
C LYS A 54 13.87 -3.62 -3.63
N LYS A 55 12.82 -4.43 -3.44
CA LYS A 55 11.52 -4.25 -4.11
C LYS A 55 10.86 -2.95 -3.68
N VAL A 56 10.84 -2.65 -2.38
CA VAL A 56 10.23 -1.43 -1.83
C VAL A 56 11.04 -0.20 -2.22
N GLN A 57 12.37 -0.24 -2.14
CA GLN A 57 13.24 0.87 -2.56
C GLN A 57 13.06 1.21 -4.04
N ALA A 58 12.80 0.22 -4.91
CA ALA A 58 12.46 0.50 -6.30
C ALA A 58 11.13 1.25 -6.45
N GLN A 59 10.15 1.05 -5.55
CA GLN A 59 8.86 1.73 -5.63
C GLN A 59 8.95 3.19 -5.19
N THR A 60 9.85 3.56 -4.28
CA THR A 60 9.90 4.92 -3.70
C THR A 60 10.12 6.03 -4.73
N ARG A 61 10.67 5.71 -5.91
CA ARG A 61 10.85 6.68 -7.01
C ARG A 61 9.53 7.22 -7.59
N TYR A 62 8.42 6.53 -7.37
CA TYR A 62 7.08 6.90 -7.84
C TYR A 62 6.28 7.68 -6.78
N TRP A 63 6.92 8.16 -5.73
CA TRP A 63 6.22 8.79 -4.61
C TRP A 63 6.90 10.10 -4.20
N SER A 64 6.10 11.15 -4.11
CA SER A 64 6.46 12.36 -3.36
C SER A 64 6.01 12.19 -1.91
N ILE A 65 6.53 13.03 -1.00
CA ILE A 65 6.10 13.01 0.41
C ILE A 65 4.60 13.32 0.51
N GLU A 66 4.10 14.22 -0.32
CA GLU A 66 2.69 14.62 -0.35
C GLU A 66 1.77 13.50 -0.86
N SER A 67 2.11 12.86 -1.99
CA SER A 67 1.29 11.78 -2.55
C SER A 67 1.27 10.56 -1.62
N LEU A 68 2.39 10.28 -0.95
CA LEU A 68 2.50 9.22 0.04
C LEU A 68 1.72 9.50 1.32
N GLY A 69 1.74 10.74 1.81
CA GLY A 69 0.90 11.17 2.93
C GLY A 69 -0.59 10.99 2.64
N THR A 70 -1.01 11.34 1.41
CA THR A 70 -2.39 11.13 0.96
C THR A 70 -2.73 9.63 0.85
N ALA A 71 -1.83 8.81 0.32
CA ALA A 71 -2.05 7.37 0.23
C ALA A 71 -2.19 6.70 1.60
N LEU A 72 -1.43 7.16 2.61
CA LEU A 72 -1.58 6.69 3.99
C LEU A 72 -2.98 6.96 4.54
N GLN A 73 -3.56 8.13 4.24
CA GLN A 73 -4.94 8.44 4.63
C GLN A 73 -5.96 7.55 3.89
N VAL A 74 -5.74 7.27 2.60
CA VAL A 74 -6.61 6.38 1.81
C VAL A 74 -6.63 4.97 2.40
N VAL A 75 -5.48 4.39 2.74
CA VAL A 75 -5.43 3.03 3.32
C VAL A 75 -5.94 2.98 4.76
N ALA A 76 -5.78 4.05 5.54
CA ALA A 76 -6.37 4.16 6.86
C ALA A 76 -7.91 4.19 6.79
N ARG A 77 -8.46 4.94 5.84
CA ARG A 77 -9.90 4.97 5.56
C ARG A 77 -10.42 3.61 5.08
N LEU A 78 -9.71 2.96 4.17
CA LEU A 78 -10.09 1.62 3.71
C LEU A 78 -10.18 0.63 4.89
N ASN A 79 -9.24 0.72 5.83
CA ASN A 79 -9.22 -0.13 7.01
C ASN A 79 -10.44 0.03 7.92
N SER A 80 -10.99 1.23 8.06
CA SER A 80 -12.25 1.42 8.80
C SER A 80 -13.45 0.90 8.00
N GLU A 81 -13.46 1.12 6.69
CA GLU A 81 -14.52 0.69 5.78
C GLU A 81 -14.70 -0.84 5.78
N VAL A 82 -13.62 -1.62 5.64
CA VAL A 82 -13.69 -3.09 5.67
C VAL A 82 -14.03 -3.66 7.06
N LYS A 83 -13.98 -2.85 8.13
CA LYS A 83 -14.37 -3.21 9.50
C LYS A 83 -15.83 -2.86 9.83
N GLY A 84 -16.63 -2.55 8.81
CA GLY A 84 -18.08 -2.32 8.96
C GLY A 84 -18.52 -0.88 8.79
N MET A 85 -17.62 0.04 8.40
CA MET A 85 -17.98 1.44 8.12
C MET A 85 -18.39 1.69 6.67
N ALA A 86 -18.28 0.69 5.79
CA ALA A 86 -18.76 0.77 4.40
C ALA A 86 -19.99 -0.11 4.17
N GLU A 87 -20.91 0.39 3.36
CA GLU A 87 -22.07 -0.36 2.85
C GLU A 87 -21.63 -1.43 1.84
N ASP A 88 -20.70 -1.08 0.94
CA ASP A 88 -20.06 -2.00 0.00
C ASP A 88 -18.53 -1.98 0.19
N THR A 89 -18.01 -3.09 0.74
CA THR A 89 -16.58 -3.24 1.03
C THR A 89 -15.75 -3.62 -0.20
N SER A 90 -16.36 -4.27 -1.21
CA SER A 90 -15.70 -4.55 -2.48
C SER A 90 -15.43 -3.26 -3.26
N TYR A 91 -16.44 -2.40 -3.31
CA TYR A 91 -16.29 -1.07 -3.92
C TYR A 91 -15.27 -0.20 -3.16
N ALA A 92 -15.25 -0.26 -1.83
CA ALA A 92 -14.26 0.45 -1.03
C ALA A 92 -12.81 0.04 -1.40
N LEU A 93 -12.57 -1.25 -1.57
CA LEU A 93 -11.28 -1.79 -2.03
C LEU A 93 -10.90 -1.28 -3.43
N GLU A 94 -11.82 -1.40 -4.40
CA GLU A 94 -11.56 -0.98 -5.77
C GLU A 94 -11.21 0.52 -5.83
N ARG A 95 -12.00 1.35 -5.14
CA ARG A 95 -11.78 2.80 -5.02
C ARG A 95 -10.41 3.11 -4.42
N ALA A 96 -10.05 2.44 -3.32
CA ALA A 96 -8.76 2.66 -2.67
C ALA A 96 -7.58 2.28 -3.58
N VAL A 97 -7.65 1.14 -4.28
CA VAL A 97 -6.60 0.71 -5.21
C VAL A 97 -6.45 1.70 -6.38
N ARG A 98 -7.56 2.22 -6.94
CA ARG A 98 -7.52 3.26 -7.98
C ARG A 98 -6.87 4.55 -7.47
N GLN A 99 -7.25 5.01 -6.28
CA GLN A 99 -6.70 6.24 -5.68
C GLN A 99 -5.20 6.11 -5.40
N VAL A 100 -4.77 5.02 -4.77
CA VAL A 100 -3.34 4.76 -4.48
C VAL A 100 -2.53 4.67 -5.79
N GLY A 101 -3.05 3.97 -6.81
CA GLY A 101 -2.39 3.88 -8.12
C GLY A 101 -2.24 5.23 -8.83
N ALA A 102 -3.26 6.10 -8.72
CA ALA A 102 -3.21 7.45 -9.27
C ALA A 102 -2.16 8.33 -8.56
N LEU A 103 -2.11 8.26 -7.22
CA LEU A 103 -1.13 9.00 -6.40
C LEU A 103 0.33 8.58 -6.67
N ALA A 104 0.56 7.31 -7.00
CA ALA A 104 1.87 6.83 -7.41
C ALA A 104 2.29 7.33 -8.81
N SER A 105 1.32 7.65 -9.67
CA SER A 105 1.57 8.09 -11.05
C SER A 105 1.73 9.61 -11.16
N SER A 106 1.45 10.35 -10.09
CA SER A 106 1.48 11.83 -10.05
C SER A 106 2.77 12.41 -9.48
N ALA A 107 3.78 11.57 -9.19
CA ALA A 107 5.05 11.96 -8.59
C ALA A 107 6.15 12.23 -9.62
#